data_AF-A0A969BJ46-F1
#
_entry.id   AF-A0A969BJ46-F1
#
_cell.length_a   1.000
_cell.length_b   1.000
_cell.length_c   1.000
_cell.angle_alpha   90.00
_cell.angle_beta   90.00
_cell.angle_gamma   90.00
#
_symmetry.space_group_name_H-M   'P 1'
#
loop_
_entity.id
_entity.type
_entity.pdbx_description
1 polymer ?
#
loop_
_entity_poly.entity_id
_entity_poly.type
_entity_poly.pdbx_seq_one_letter_code
_entity_poly.pdbx_strand_id
1 'polypeptide(L)'
;MAAPKNRWSHLLSVFIEVQNRIVKQDFSDVGGDDWEPDIREPRSSLRTACTVQVGDSAPIVLLRLVLYYIVLRKAQDMQIPIYGIPVGALQAQRKFRPQVHLYFAQDAV
;
A
#
# COMPACT_ATOMS: atom_id res chain seq x y z
N MET A 1 -20.23 9.86 14.82
CA MET A 1 -19.72 8.48 14.91
C MET A 1 -19.97 7.98 16.33
N ALA A 2 -20.65 6.85 16.51
CA ALA A 2 -20.86 6.27 17.84
C ALA A 2 -19.52 5.80 18.44
N ALA A 3 -19.30 6.02 19.73
CA ALA A 3 -18.06 5.60 20.41
C ALA A 3 -17.88 4.06 20.27
N PRO A 4 -16.65 3.58 19.97
CA PRO A 4 -16.41 2.16 19.79
C PRO A 4 -16.62 1.40 21.10
N LYS A 5 -17.53 0.42 21.08
CA LYS A 5 -17.99 -0.31 22.27
C LYS A 5 -16.98 -1.31 22.83
N ASN A 6 -15.96 -1.69 22.06
CA ASN A 6 -14.93 -2.65 22.48
C ASN A 6 -13.61 -2.42 21.73
N ARG A 7 -12.53 -3.07 22.20
CA ARG A 7 -11.17 -2.94 21.63
C ARG A 7 -11.11 -3.29 20.13
N TRP A 8 -11.85 -4.32 19.71
CA TRP A 8 -11.91 -4.71 18.29
C TRP A 8 -12.58 -3.63 17.44
N SER A 9 -13.74 -3.12 17.85
CA SER A 9 -14.46 -2.07 17.14
C SER A 9 -13.63 -0.79 17.03
N HIS A 10 -12.84 -0.47 18.05
CA HIS A 10 -11.91 0.65 17.97
C HIS A 10 -10.82 0.40 16.92
N LEU A 11 -10.14 -0.74 16.97
CA LEU A 11 -9.13 -1.09 15.98
C LEU A 11 -9.69 -1.12 14.55
N LEU A 12 -10.86 -1.72 14.36
CA LEU A 12 -11.55 -1.76 13.08
C LEU A 12 -11.88 -0.36 12.57
N SER A 13 -12.32 0.55 13.45
CA SER A 13 -12.59 1.94 13.06
C SER A 13 -11.33 2.66 12.55
N VAL A 14 -10.17 2.39 13.17
CA VAL A 14 -8.89 2.93 12.72
C VAL A 14 -8.50 2.34 11.36
N PHE A 15 -8.66 1.03 11.16
CA PHE A 15 -8.43 0.42 9.84
C PHE A 15 -9.32 1.02 8.76
N ILE A 16 -10.61 1.19 9.03
CA ILE A 16 -11.55 1.80 8.09
C ILE A 16 -11.11 3.22 7.73
N GLU A 17 -10.70 4.03 8.70
CA GLU A 17 -10.28 5.40 8.43
C GLU A 17 -9.00 5.46 7.59
N VAL A 18 -7.98 4.69 7.99
CA VAL A 18 -6.64 4.78 7.39
C VAL A 18 -6.57 4.01 6.08
N GLN A 19 -6.93 2.72 6.10
CA GLN A 19 -6.79 1.86 4.93
C GLN A 19 -7.72 2.29 3.80
N ASN A 20 -8.98 2.62 4.09
CA ASN A 20 -9.91 2.97 3.03
C ASN A 20 -9.59 4.32 2.40
N ARG A 21 -8.91 5.23 3.11
CA ARG A 21 -8.37 6.47 2.52
C ARG A 21 -7.33 6.16 1.45
N ILE A 22 -6.41 5.24 1.74
CA ILE A 22 -5.36 4.80 0.80
C ILE A 22 -6.00 4.07 -0.39
N VAL A 23 -6.88 3.09 -0.13
CA VAL A 23 -7.59 2.34 -1.18
C VAL A 23 -8.41 3.29 -2.06
N LYS A 24 -9.09 4.28 -1.48
CA LYS A 24 -9.84 5.28 -2.26
C LYS A 24 -8.95 6.08 -3.19
N GLN A 25 -7.76 6.49 -2.75
CA GLN A 25 -6.81 7.22 -3.58
C GLN A 25 -6.31 6.35 -4.75
N ASP A 26 -5.91 5.11 -4.44
CA ASP A 26 -5.35 4.16 -5.41
C ASP A 26 -6.35 3.71 -6.49
N PHE A 27 -7.64 3.68 -6.15
CA PHE A 27 -8.73 3.32 -7.06
C PHE A 27 -9.66 4.51 -7.36
N SER A 28 -9.12 5.73 -7.30
CA SER A 28 -9.87 6.97 -7.52
C SER A 28 -10.54 7.04 -8.90
N ASP A 29 -9.95 6.36 -9.89
CA ASP A 29 -10.48 6.24 -11.25
C ASP A 29 -11.80 5.46 -11.34
N VAL A 30 -12.17 4.70 -10.30
CA VAL A 30 -13.39 3.89 -10.24
C VAL A 30 -14.48 4.54 -9.38
N GLY A 31 -14.64 5.87 -9.47
CA GLY A 31 -15.76 6.58 -8.85
C GLY A 31 -15.46 7.35 -7.56
N GLY A 32 -14.18 7.58 -7.21
CA GLY A 32 -13.80 8.59 -6.20
C GLY A 32 -14.65 8.62 -4.92
N ASP A 33 -15.36 9.73 -4.71
CA ASP A 33 -16.23 10.00 -3.55
C ASP A 33 -17.61 9.31 -3.64
N ASP A 34 -18.16 9.19 -4.84
CA ASP A 34 -19.48 8.60 -5.12
C ASP A 34 -19.39 7.10 -5.44
N TRP A 35 -18.35 6.44 -4.93
CA TRP A 35 -18.11 5.04 -5.24
C TRP A 35 -19.14 4.13 -4.59
N GLU A 36 -19.69 3.23 -5.40
CA GLU A 36 -20.50 2.11 -4.96
C GLU A 36 -19.78 0.77 -5.19
N PRO A 37 -19.91 -0.21 -4.28
CA PRO A 37 -19.34 -1.53 -4.47
C PRO A 37 -19.86 -2.20 -5.75
N ASP A 38 -18.94 -2.48 -6.67
CA ASP A 38 -19.21 -3.23 -7.91
C ASP A 38 -18.14 -4.31 -8.10
N ILE A 39 -18.58 -5.49 -8.54
CA ILE A 39 -17.75 -6.67 -8.78
C ILE A 39 -17.79 -7.14 -10.25
N ARG A 40 -18.51 -6.43 -11.12
CA ARG A 40 -18.67 -6.78 -12.53
C ARG A 40 -17.39 -6.49 -13.33
N GLU A 41 -16.79 -5.34 -13.08
CA GLU A 41 -15.53 -4.95 -13.69
C GLU A 41 -14.34 -5.36 -12.82
N PRO A 42 -13.22 -5.86 -13.39
CA PRO A 42 -12.08 -6.34 -12.61
C PRO A 42 -11.51 -5.29 -11.66
N ARG A 43 -11.42 -4.03 -12.10
CA ARG A 43 -10.84 -2.95 -11.30
C ARG A 43 -11.75 -2.52 -10.15
N SER A 44 -13.06 -2.41 -10.40
CA SER A 44 -14.08 -2.18 -9.37
C SER A 44 -14.11 -3.31 -8.36
N SER A 45 -14.00 -4.56 -8.83
CA SER A 45 -13.97 -5.75 -7.99
C SER A 45 -12.79 -5.73 -7.01
N LEU A 46 -11.61 -5.34 -7.48
CA LEU A 46 -10.43 -5.19 -6.62
C LEU A 46 -10.59 -4.06 -5.59
N ARG A 47 -11.15 -2.91 -5.98
CA ARG A 47 -11.49 -1.83 -5.04
C ARG A 47 -12.43 -2.34 -3.93
N THR A 48 -13.48 -3.06 -4.32
CA THR A 48 -14.45 -3.67 -3.38
C THR A 48 -13.78 -4.67 -2.45
N ALA A 49 -12.89 -5.53 -2.97
CA ALA A 49 -12.19 -6.54 -2.19
C ALA A 49 -11.20 -5.93 -1.19
N CYS A 50 -10.53 -4.82 -1.53
CA CYS A 50 -9.57 -4.16 -0.65
C CYS A 50 -10.20 -3.24 0.41
N THR A 51 -11.48 -2.87 0.25
CA THR A 51 -12.17 -1.94 1.15
C THR A 51 -12.64 -2.63 2.43
N VAL A 52 -12.21 -2.14 3.59
CA VAL A 52 -12.59 -2.67 4.91
C VAL A 52 -13.98 -2.17 5.31
N GLN A 53 -14.82 -3.06 5.85
CA GLN A 53 -16.19 -2.77 6.26
C GLN A 53 -16.40 -2.92 7.78
N VAL A 54 -17.38 -2.20 8.32
CA VAL A 54 -17.70 -2.19 9.77
C VAL A 54 -18.12 -3.57 10.31
N GLY A 55 -18.64 -4.44 9.43
CA GLY A 55 -19.06 -5.81 9.78
C GLY A 55 -17.98 -6.87 9.60
N ASP A 56 -16.78 -6.51 9.14
CA ASP A 56 -15.73 -7.49 8.88
C ASP A 56 -15.22 -8.13 10.19
N SER A 57 -14.94 -9.43 10.13
CA SER A 57 -14.23 -10.14 11.20
C SER A 57 -12.72 -9.93 11.08
N ALA A 58 -11.97 -10.17 12.16
CA ALA A 58 -10.52 -9.99 12.16
C ALA A 58 -9.78 -10.74 11.02
N PRO A 59 -10.12 -12.01 10.71
CA PRO A 59 -9.52 -12.70 9.56
C PRO A 59 -9.84 -12.04 8.22
N ILE A 60 -11.05 -11.52 8.03
CA ILE A 60 -11.44 -10.83 6.79
C ILE A 60 -10.61 -9.57 6.61
N VAL A 61 -10.53 -8.72 7.66
CA VAL A 61 -9.70 -7.50 7.61
C VAL A 61 -8.26 -7.84 7.26
N LEU A 62 -7.68 -8.87 7.88
CA LEU A 62 -6.33 -9.31 7.58
C LEU A 62 -6.17 -9.73 6.12
N LEU A 63 -7.10 -10.53 5.57
CA LEU A 63 -7.05 -10.96 4.18
C LEU A 63 -7.18 -9.80 3.19
N ARG A 64 -8.00 -8.79 3.49
CA ARG A 64 -8.11 -7.56 2.67
C ARG A 64 -6.79 -6.79 2.65
N LEU A 65 -6.12 -6.66 3.79
CA LEU A 65 -4.79 -6.03 3.89
C LEU A 65 -3.73 -6.84 3.16
N VAL A 66 -3.73 -8.16 3.30
CA VAL A 66 -2.80 -9.06 2.57
C VAL A 66 -3.01 -8.96 1.07
N LEU A 67 -4.26 -8.96 0.59
CA LEU A 67 -4.57 -8.75 -0.82
C LEU A 67 -3.98 -7.43 -1.31
N TYR A 68 -4.21 -6.34 -0.59
CA TYR A 68 -3.75 -5.01 -0.98
C TYR A 68 -2.22 -4.89 -0.96
N TYR A 69 -1.57 -5.17 0.16
CA TYR A 69 -0.14 -4.92 0.33
C TYR A 69 0.74 -5.97 -0.34
N ILE A 70 0.35 -7.24 -0.28
CA ILE A 70 1.20 -8.36 -0.72
C ILE A 70 0.84 -8.77 -2.15
N VAL A 71 -0.42 -9.13 -2.39
CA VAL A 71 -0.82 -9.71 -3.69
C VAL A 71 -0.84 -8.64 -4.79
N LEU A 72 -1.39 -7.46 -4.50
CA LEU A 72 -1.33 -6.30 -5.41
C LEU A 72 -0.01 -5.53 -5.32
N ARG A 73 0.95 -6.01 -4.51
CA ARG A 73 2.31 -5.48 -4.38
C ARG A 73 2.38 -4.01 -3.94
N LYS A 74 1.34 -3.47 -3.31
CA LYS A 74 1.34 -2.07 -2.82
C LYS A 74 2.33 -1.79 -1.70
N ALA A 75 2.82 -2.83 -1.02
CA ALA A 75 3.94 -2.68 -0.10
C ALA A 75 5.27 -2.33 -0.80
N GLN A 76 5.39 -2.56 -2.12
CA GLN A 76 6.60 -2.18 -2.85
C GLN A 76 6.75 -0.68 -2.98
N ASP A 77 5.64 0.06 -3.03
CA ASP A 77 5.65 1.52 -3.02
C ASP A 77 6.23 2.08 -1.70
N MET A 78 6.28 1.25 -0.64
CA MET A 78 6.89 1.58 0.65
C MET A 78 8.36 1.14 0.75
N GLN A 79 8.88 0.38 -0.22
CA GLN A 79 10.27 -0.09 -0.22
C GLN A 79 11.18 0.94 -0.88
N ILE A 80 12.35 1.18 -0.28
CA ILE A 80 13.37 2.03 -0.88
C ILE A 80 13.82 1.36 -2.19
N PRO A 81 13.77 2.04 -3.35
CA PRO A 81 14.27 1.47 -4.59
C PRO A 81 15.77 1.21 -4.44
N ILE A 82 16.14 -0.06 -4.39
CA ILE A 82 17.56 -0.47 -4.30
C ILE A 82 18.15 -0.33 -5.70
N TYR A 83 18.84 0.78 -5.94
CA TYR A 83 19.64 0.94 -7.15
C TYR A 83 21.00 0.26 -6.95
N GLY A 84 21.19 -0.90 -7.57
CA GLY A 84 22.47 -1.61 -7.57
C GLY A 84 23.32 -1.19 -8.78
N ILE A 85 24.48 -0.58 -8.54
CA ILE A 85 25.51 -0.41 -9.58
C ILE A 85 26.19 -1.77 -9.78
N PRO A 86 26.27 -2.34 -11.00
CA PRO A 86 27.00 -3.57 -11.23
C PRO A 86 28.46 -3.37 -10.85
N VAL A 87 28.88 -4.10 -9.82
CA VAL A 87 30.17 -3.96 -9.11
C VAL A 87 31.39 -4.18 -10.04
N GLY A 88 31.21 -4.90 -11.15
CA GLY A 88 32.31 -5.45 -11.95
C GLY A 88 33.23 -4.44 -12.62
N ALA A 89 32.72 -3.39 -13.27
CA ALA A 89 33.56 -2.53 -14.11
C ALA A 89 34.21 -1.36 -13.36
N LEU A 90 33.49 -0.75 -12.39
CA LEU A 90 33.92 0.50 -11.76
C LEU A 90 34.84 0.28 -10.54
N GLN A 91 34.60 -0.77 -9.75
CA GLN A 91 35.43 -1.08 -8.58
C GLN A 91 36.75 -1.77 -8.95
N ALA A 92 36.80 -2.52 -10.06
CA ALA A 92 38.04 -3.10 -10.57
C ALA A 92 39.10 -2.05 -10.93
N GLN A 93 38.69 -0.83 -11.28
CA GLN A 93 39.60 0.26 -11.67
C GLN A 93 40.12 1.10 -10.50
N ARG A 94 39.57 0.98 -9.28
CA ARG A 94 39.91 1.88 -8.16
C ARG A 94 40.39 1.11 -6.93
N LYS A 95 41.71 1.03 -6.76
CA LYS A 95 42.36 0.49 -5.55
C LYS A 95 42.53 1.61 -4.50
N PHE A 96 42.06 1.38 -3.27
CA PHE A 96 42.41 2.13 -2.05
C PHE A 96 42.01 3.62 -1.94
N ARG A 97 40.79 4.02 -2.32
CA ARG A 97 40.26 5.37 -1.99
C ARG A 97 38.89 5.30 -1.31
N PRO A 98 38.58 6.22 -0.37
CA PRO A 98 37.25 6.31 0.24
C PRO A 98 36.20 6.57 -0.84
N GLN A 99 35.08 5.86 -0.74
CA GLN A 99 33.95 5.96 -1.66
C GLN A 99 32.79 6.68 -0.96
N VAL A 100 32.33 7.78 -1.54
CA VAL A 100 31.12 8.48 -1.09
C VAL A 100 29.95 7.96 -1.90
N HIS A 101 28.94 7.41 -1.22
CA HIS A 101 27.71 6.95 -1.84
C HIS A 101 26.64 8.02 -1.61
N LEU A 102 26.06 8.52 -2.70
CA LEU A 102 24.96 9.47 -2.66
C LEU A 102 23.69 8.73 -3.11
N TYR A 103 22.66 8.79 -2.27
CA TYR A 103 21.36 8.24 -2.56
C TYR A 103 20.43 9.40 -2.91
N PHE A 104 19.76 9.30 -4.05
CA PHE A 104 18.79 10.29 -4.51
C PHE A 104 17.43 9.62 -4.61
N ALA A 105 16.42 10.23 -3.98
CA ALA A 105 15.03 9.91 -4.21
C ALA A 105 14.47 10.91 -5.23
N GLN A 106 13.70 10.42 -6.20
CA GLN A 106 12.98 11.29 -7.12
C GLN A 106 11.67 11.73 -6.44
N ASP A 107 11.38 13.04 -6.47
CA ASP A 107 10.10 13.55 -5.98
C ASP A 107 8.95 12.98 -6.83
N ALA A 108 7.88 12.54 -6.18
CA ALA A 108 6.67 12.12 -6.84
C ALA A 108 6.00 13.36 -7.45
N VAL A 109 5.92 13.39 -8.78
CA VAL A 109 5.15 14.37 -9.56
C VAL A 109 3.66 14.15 -9.35
#